data_AF-A0A8I0BVQ5-F1
#
_entry.id   AF-A0A8I0BVQ5-F1
#
_cell.length_a   1.000
_cell.length_b   1.000
_cell.length_c   1.000
_cell.angle_alpha   90.00
_cell.angle_beta   90.00
_cell.angle_gamma   90.00
#
_symmetry.space_group_name_H-M   'P 1'
#
loop_
_entity.id
_entity.type
_entity.pdbx_description
1 polymer ?
#
loop_
_entity_poly.entity_id
_entity_poly.type
_entity_poly.pdbx_seq_one_letter_code
_entity_poly.pdbx_strand_id
1 'polypeptide(L)'
;MLRMKTAVCGCVGLLLGLAPSSASTQELPLELPERVPAQFMSYLGAPWLERPERVAEEMPDDMLAAMGLGDGDVVADLGVGSGYHARRMARLVAPTGTVYGVDIQSEMLDILRGHIEREGLTGIVPVLSEPDDPKLPEGEIDWILIVDVYHELSDPVTVLTKLRQSLKPDGRVALVEYRVEDGTGDHIKADHRMSVRQVLSEWNPAGFELVELHEFLPGQHMFIFQSTDWDGAPGIEPRTVIADYDVLDAIRGGHIEVSTSGQGPETLSLTINRTRSESMVITFPVGTYFESAGGSSDMVASRDGVILLTEDGPQSWSVMVRKAHRTLPVPEAGDRLEIRSADEHRATRNVTWLFQGTGLHPQIAPTVEQLALWIASENAGYDDLAEYASAAPIPTERTVALAAAYTASAGIDITLKQIWADREKFVPALTDENLRRFFEN
;
A
#
# COMPACT_ATOMS: atom_id res chain seq x y z
N MET A 1 60.14 -45.13 41.38
CA MET A 1 60.81 -46.05 40.43
C MET A 1 59.74 -46.82 39.67
N LEU A 2 60.00 -47.05 38.38
CA LEU A 2 59.30 -47.92 37.41
C LEU A 2 58.12 -47.36 36.58
N ARG A 3 58.35 -47.41 35.27
CA ARG A 3 57.51 -47.10 34.10
C ARG A 3 56.63 -48.30 33.69
N MET A 4 55.52 -48.04 32.98
CA MET A 4 55.00 -48.79 31.80
C MET A 4 53.72 -48.06 31.31
N LYS A 5 53.63 -47.43 30.11
CA LYS A 5 53.32 -47.98 28.75
C LYS A 5 52.34 -49.17 28.83
N THR A 6 51.14 -49.16 28.22
CA THR A 6 50.82 -49.00 26.79
C THR A 6 49.30 -48.81 26.63
N ALA A 7 48.86 -47.98 25.68
CA ALA A 7 47.44 -47.81 25.32
C ALA A 7 47.01 -48.84 24.27
N VAL A 8 45.85 -49.47 24.48
CA VAL A 8 45.16 -50.37 23.53
C VAL A 8 44.00 -49.61 22.91
N CYS A 9 43.94 -49.67 21.58
CA CYS A 9 42.95 -49.05 20.71
C CYS A 9 41.62 -49.83 20.80
N GLY A 10 40.52 -49.13 21.13
CA GLY A 10 39.17 -49.69 21.17
C GLY A 10 38.42 -49.44 19.86
N CYS A 11 37.94 -50.51 19.23
CA CYS A 11 36.90 -50.46 18.20
C CYS A 11 35.54 -50.70 18.86
N VAL A 12 34.64 -49.71 18.80
CA VAL A 12 33.20 -49.92 18.98
C VAL A 12 32.52 -49.19 17.83
N GLY A 13 31.80 -49.96 17.01
CA GLY A 13 31.07 -49.47 15.85
C GLY A 13 29.90 -48.58 16.26
N LEU A 14 29.78 -47.43 15.59
CA LEU A 14 28.60 -46.59 15.63
C LEU A 14 27.87 -46.74 14.29
N LEU A 15 26.67 -47.32 14.33
CA LEU A 15 25.70 -47.28 13.24
C LEU A 15 25.26 -45.81 13.06
N LEU A 16 25.72 -45.18 11.99
CA LEU A 16 25.22 -43.88 11.53
C LEU A 16 23.85 -44.09 10.88
N GLY A 17 22.79 -43.77 11.61
CA GLY A 17 21.48 -43.49 11.02
C GLY A 17 21.58 -42.21 10.19
N LEU A 18 21.39 -42.32 8.88
CA LEU A 18 21.15 -41.17 8.01
C LEU A 18 19.75 -40.64 8.31
N ALA A 19 19.67 -39.59 9.14
CA ALA A 19 18.51 -38.72 9.14
C ALA A 19 18.54 -37.89 7.84
N PRO A 20 17.41 -37.69 7.14
CA PRO A 20 17.36 -36.73 6.06
C PRO A 20 17.62 -35.34 6.66
N SER A 21 18.69 -34.69 6.23
CA SER A 21 18.92 -33.28 6.51
C SER A 21 17.78 -32.52 5.86
N SER A 22 16.85 -31.99 6.66
CA SER A 22 15.99 -30.91 6.23
C SER A 22 16.90 -29.80 5.71
N ALA A 23 16.85 -29.55 4.40
CA ALA A 23 17.49 -28.38 3.84
C ALA A 23 16.84 -27.18 4.52
N SER A 24 17.56 -26.57 5.45
CA SER A 24 17.23 -25.23 5.93
C SER A 24 17.39 -24.31 4.74
N THR A 25 16.30 -24.05 4.02
CA THR A 25 16.21 -22.99 3.03
C THR A 25 16.63 -21.71 3.73
N GLN A 26 17.84 -21.24 3.44
CA GLN A 26 18.35 -20.00 4.04
C GLN A 26 17.65 -18.86 3.31
N GLU A 27 16.46 -18.47 3.80
CA GLU A 27 15.77 -17.27 3.34
C GLU A 27 16.69 -16.08 3.58
N LEU A 28 17.07 -15.38 2.52
CA LEU A 28 17.84 -14.15 2.63
C LEU A 28 16.98 -13.12 3.38
N PRO A 29 17.50 -12.41 4.39
CA PRO A 29 16.76 -11.36 5.05
C PRO A 29 16.55 -10.21 4.07
N LEU A 30 15.39 -10.21 3.40
CA LEU A 30 14.89 -9.05 2.69
C LEU A 30 14.08 -8.24 3.70
N GLU A 31 14.60 -7.09 4.10
CA GLU A 31 13.73 -6.00 4.55
C GLU A 31 12.92 -5.55 3.33
N LEU A 32 11.62 -5.33 3.51
CA LEU A 32 10.78 -4.87 2.41
C LEU A 32 11.33 -3.52 1.93
N PRO A 33 11.48 -3.30 0.61
CA PRO A 33 11.98 -2.04 0.08
C PRO A 33 11.14 -0.86 0.57
N GLU A 34 11.80 0.26 0.85
CA GLU A 34 11.11 1.55 0.96
C GLU A 34 10.38 1.87 -0.35
N ARG A 35 9.32 2.69 -0.27
CA ARG A 35 8.61 3.12 -1.49
C ARG A 35 9.59 3.89 -2.39
N VAL A 36 9.43 3.70 -3.69
CA VAL A 36 10.16 4.49 -4.69
C VAL A 36 9.28 5.68 -5.07
N PRO A 37 9.72 6.93 -4.84
CA PRO A 37 8.95 8.09 -5.26
C PRO A 37 8.68 8.05 -6.76
N ALA A 38 7.44 8.34 -7.16
CA ALA A 38 7.09 8.42 -8.57
C ALA A 38 7.79 9.61 -9.23
N GLN A 39 7.94 9.53 -10.55
CA GLN A 39 8.34 10.70 -11.33
C GLN A 39 7.14 11.60 -11.56
N PHE A 40 7.29 12.88 -11.23
CA PHE A 40 6.26 13.87 -11.48
C PHE A 40 5.94 14.02 -12.98
N MET A 41 4.68 14.33 -13.28
CA MET A 41 4.21 14.55 -14.64
C MET A 41 4.85 15.82 -15.25
N SER A 42 5.38 15.73 -16.47
CA SER A 42 5.82 16.92 -17.23
C SER A 42 4.64 17.83 -17.56
N TYR A 43 4.85 19.16 -17.56
CA TYR A 43 3.86 20.16 -18.00
C TYR A 43 3.22 19.89 -19.37
N LEU A 44 3.87 19.12 -20.25
CA LEU A 44 3.30 18.68 -21.52
C LEU A 44 2.06 17.79 -21.35
N GLY A 45 1.90 17.15 -20.20
CA GLY A 45 0.74 16.34 -19.82
C GLY A 45 -0.42 17.15 -19.23
N ALA A 46 -0.27 18.46 -19.00
CA ALA A 46 -1.29 19.29 -18.36
C ALA A 46 -2.72 19.16 -18.94
N PRO A 47 -2.94 18.96 -20.26
CA PRO A 47 -4.29 18.72 -20.78
C PRO A 47 -5.01 17.51 -20.17
N TRP A 48 -4.29 16.48 -19.70
CA TRP A 48 -4.87 15.31 -19.04
C TRP A 48 -5.47 15.63 -17.67
N LEU A 49 -4.94 16.64 -16.98
CA LEU A 49 -5.45 17.12 -15.68
C LEU A 49 -6.83 17.78 -15.80
N GLU A 50 -7.18 18.24 -17.01
CA GLU A 50 -8.44 18.91 -17.34
C GLU A 50 -9.45 17.97 -18.03
N ARG A 51 -9.15 16.67 -18.12
CA ARG A 51 -10.03 15.70 -18.79
C ARG A 51 -11.42 15.66 -18.14
N PRO A 52 -12.52 15.58 -18.92
CA PRO A 52 -13.87 15.60 -18.35
C PRO A 52 -14.18 14.37 -17.50
N GLU A 53 -13.55 13.23 -17.76
CA GLU A 53 -13.73 11.97 -17.02
C GLU A 53 -13.37 12.13 -15.53
N ARG A 54 -12.45 13.05 -15.20
CA ARG A 54 -12.03 13.38 -13.84
C ARG A 54 -13.21 13.70 -12.91
N VAL A 55 -14.28 14.29 -13.43
CA VAL A 55 -15.48 14.60 -12.63
C VAL A 55 -16.13 13.34 -12.07
N ALA A 56 -16.19 12.27 -12.88
CA ALA A 56 -16.78 11.00 -12.47
C ALA A 56 -15.76 10.11 -11.72
N GLU A 57 -14.48 10.19 -12.08
CA GLU A 57 -13.41 9.35 -11.52
C GLU A 57 -12.93 9.85 -10.14
N GLU A 58 -12.86 11.16 -9.94
CA GLU A 58 -12.20 11.78 -8.77
C GLU A 58 -13.14 12.71 -7.98
N MET A 59 -14.39 12.90 -8.42
CA MET A 59 -15.44 13.67 -7.73
C MET A 59 -14.93 14.97 -7.05
N PRO A 60 -14.28 15.88 -7.80
CA PRO A 60 -13.55 17.01 -7.23
C PRO A 60 -14.43 17.99 -6.46
N ASP A 61 -15.69 18.13 -6.83
CA ASP A 61 -16.61 19.04 -6.15
C ASP A 61 -17.02 18.48 -4.77
N ASP A 62 -17.25 17.17 -4.65
CA ASP A 62 -17.53 16.50 -3.37
C ASP A 62 -16.29 16.47 -2.47
N MET A 63 -15.11 16.26 -3.05
CA MET A 63 -13.82 16.37 -2.37
C MET A 63 -13.64 17.77 -1.75
N LEU A 64 -13.81 18.84 -2.53
CA LEU A 64 -13.70 20.21 -2.01
C LEU A 64 -14.82 20.55 -1.00
N ALA A 65 -16.01 19.98 -1.16
CA ALA A 65 -17.09 20.14 -0.20
C ALA A 65 -16.74 19.52 1.17
N ALA A 66 -16.05 18.38 1.20
CA ALA A 66 -15.57 17.76 2.44
C ALA A 66 -14.52 18.60 3.19
N MET A 67 -13.78 19.48 2.48
CA MET A 67 -12.90 20.46 3.13
C MET A 67 -13.68 21.60 3.81
N GLY A 68 -14.95 21.83 3.44
CA GLY A 68 -15.79 22.86 4.08
C GLY A 68 -15.21 24.28 3.97
N LEU A 69 -14.60 24.62 2.83
CA LEU A 69 -14.01 25.93 2.56
C LEU A 69 -15.06 27.06 2.63
N GLY A 70 -14.69 28.19 3.21
CA GLY A 70 -15.50 29.40 3.31
C GLY A 70 -14.84 30.64 2.73
N ASP A 71 -15.63 31.72 2.58
CA ASP A 71 -15.11 33.04 2.21
C ASP A 71 -14.06 33.51 3.22
N GLY A 72 -12.91 33.96 2.71
CA GLY A 72 -11.81 34.48 3.52
C GLY A 72 -10.74 33.45 3.84
N ASP A 73 -10.98 32.16 3.61
CA ASP A 73 -9.98 31.13 3.85
C ASP A 73 -8.73 31.34 2.98
N VAL A 74 -7.58 31.11 3.58
CA VAL A 74 -6.27 31.09 2.93
C VAL A 74 -5.87 29.64 2.71
N VAL A 75 -5.82 29.22 1.46
CA VAL A 75 -5.64 27.81 1.09
C VAL A 75 -4.45 27.63 0.16
N ALA A 76 -3.83 26.46 0.17
CA ALA A 76 -2.75 26.09 -0.73
C ALA A 76 -3.13 24.84 -1.54
N ASP A 77 -2.82 24.84 -2.83
CA ASP A 77 -2.89 23.68 -3.73
C ASP A 77 -1.45 23.23 -4.03
N LEU A 78 -0.99 22.18 -3.35
CA LEU A 78 0.38 21.68 -3.48
C LEU A 78 0.47 20.71 -4.67
N GLY A 79 1.26 21.08 -5.68
CA GLY A 79 1.25 20.40 -6.99
C GLY A 79 0.08 20.87 -7.85
N VAL A 80 -0.12 22.19 -7.94
CA VAL A 80 -1.28 22.83 -8.58
C VAL A 80 -1.49 22.44 -10.05
N GLY A 81 -0.43 22.03 -10.76
CA GLY A 81 -0.50 21.62 -12.15
C GLY A 81 -1.13 22.69 -13.05
N SER A 82 -2.20 22.33 -13.78
CA SER A 82 -2.95 23.27 -14.62
C SER A 82 -3.79 24.30 -13.84
N GLY A 83 -3.90 24.16 -12.51
CA GLY A 83 -4.81 24.94 -11.68
C GLY A 83 -6.21 24.38 -11.56
N TYR A 84 -6.42 23.09 -11.84
CA TYR A 84 -7.74 22.47 -11.82
C TYR A 84 -8.47 22.67 -10.48
N HIS A 85 -7.81 22.38 -9.36
CA HIS A 85 -8.40 22.54 -8.02
C HIS A 85 -8.28 23.98 -7.51
N ALA A 86 -7.12 24.61 -7.66
CA ALA A 86 -6.92 26.02 -7.27
C ALA A 86 -7.99 26.98 -7.82
N ARG A 87 -8.39 26.82 -9.09
CA ARG A 87 -9.46 27.65 -9.69
C ARG A 87 -10.83 27.40 -9.08
N ARG A 88 -11.13 26.17 -8.65
CA ARG A 88 -12.39 25.84 -7.95
C ARG A 88 -12.37 26.42 -6.55
N MET A 89 -11.29 26.19 -5.80
CA MET A 89 -11.10 26.75 -4.46
C MET A 89 -11.19 28.28 -4.46
N ALA A 90 -10.61 28.96 -5.45
CA ALA A 90 -10.65 30.43 -5.55
C ALA A 90 -12.07 31.00 -5.63
N ARG A 91 -13.02 30.23 -6.20
CA ARG A 91 -14.44 30.63 -6.24
C ARG A 91 -15.12 30.42 -4.90
N LEU A 92 -14.71 29.41 -4.14
CA LEU A 92 -15.28 29.07 -2.82
C LEU A 92 -14.81 30.05 -1.74
N VAL A 93 -13.54 30.47 -1.79
CA VAL A 93 -12.95 31.35 -0.76
C VAL A 93 -13.09 32.85 -1.08
N ALA A 94 -13.63 33.20 -2.25
CA ALA A 94 -13.89 34.58 -2.64
C ALA A 94 -15.03 35.24 -1.83
N PRO A 95 -15.07 36.58 -1.72
CA PRO A 95 -14.14 37.55 -2.34
C PRO A 95 -12.88 37.85 -1.54
N THR A 96 -12.74 37.38 -0.30
CA THR A 96 -11.66 37.82 0.59
C THR A 96 -10.53 36.80 0.80
N GLY A 97 -10.74 35.55 0.42
CA GLY A 97 -9.75 34.48 0.56
C GLY A 97 -8.66 34.50 -0.51
N THR A 98 -7.66 33.65 -0.30
CA THR A 98 -6.49 33.52 -1.17
C THR A 98 -6.15 32.05 -1.40
N VAL A 99 -5.81 31.70 -2.64
CA VAL A 99 -5.32 30.38 -3.03
C VAL A 99 -3.87 30.49 -3.47
N TYR A 100 -2.95 29.86 -2.75
CA TYR A 100 -1.58 29.66 -3.19
C TYR A 100 -1.50 28.42 -4.08
N GLY A 101 -1.30 28.61 -5.39
CA GLY A 101 -1.07 27.50 -6.32
C GLY A 101 0.42 27.20 -6.41
N VAL A 102 0.87 26.07 -5.85
CA VAL A 102 2.29 25.74 -5.70
C VAL A 102 2.69 24.65 -6.69
N ASP A 103 3.71 24.90 -7.51
CA ASP A 103 4.30 23.89 -8.40
C ASP A 103 5.82 24.05 -8.49
N ILE A 104 6.53 22.95 -8.74
CA ILE A 104 7.97 22.95 -8.98
C ILE A 104 8.31 23.35 -10.44
N GLN A 105 7.35 23.19 -11.36
CA GLN A 105 7.50 23.51 -12.77
C GLN A 105 6.99 24.92 -13.05
N SER A 106 7.89 25.81 -13.50
CA SER A 106 7.53 27.16 -13.92
C SER A 106 6.47 27.19 -15.02
N GLU A 107 6.48 26.19 -15.89
CA GLU A 107 5.59 26.03 -17.03
C GLU A 107 4.15 25.69 -16.60
N MET A 108 3.97 24.93 -15.52
CA MET A 108 2.65 24.70 -14.92
C MET A 108 2.07 26.00 -14.37
N LEU A 109 2.91 26.82 -13.74
CA LEU A 109 2.48 28.14 -13.24
C LEU A 109 2.11 29.10 -14.38
N ASP A 110 2.79 29.04 -15.53
CA ASP A 110 2.41 29.80 -16.72
C ASP A 110 1.06 29.35 -17.29
N ILE A 111 0.80 28.04 -17.30
CA ILE A 111 -0.51 27.47 -17.67
C ILE A 111 -1.60 27.98 -16.72
N LEU A 112 -1.37 27.87 -15.41
CA LEU A 112 -2.28 28.37 -14.36
C LEU A 112 -2.59 29.86 -14.58
N ARG A 113 -1.57 30.71 -14.78
CA ARG A 113 -1.76 32.14 -15.09
C ARG A 113 -2.67 32.36 -16.30
N GLY A 114 -2.45 31.60 -17.37
CA GLY A 114 -3.29 31.66 -18.57
C GLY A 114 -4.76 31.28 -18.30
N HIS A 115 -5.02 30.32 -17.41
CA HIS A 115 -6.39 29.98 -16.98
C HIS A 115 -7.01 31.06 -16.09
N ILE A 116 -6.25 31.60 -15.13
CA ILE A 116 -6.67 32.70 -14.27
C ILE A 116 -7.16 33.89 -15.11
N GLU A 117 -6.34 34.32 -16.07
CA GLU A 117 -6.67 35.45 -16.97
C GLU A 117 -7.91 35.15 -17.81
N ARG A 118 -8.01 33.95 -18.39
CA ARG A 118 -9.11 33.55 -19.26
C ARG A 118 -10.46 33.51 -18.52
N GLU A 119 -10.43 33.11 -17.24
CA GLU A 119 -11.63 32.98 -16.42
C GLU A 119 -11.94 34.22 -15.58
N GLY A 120 -11.05 35.23 -15.60
CA GLY A 120 -11.20 36.45 -14.83
C GLY A 120 -11.19 36.22 -13.31
N LEU A 121 -10.43 35.21 -12.85
CA LEU A 121 -10.33 34.86 -11.44
C LEU A 121 -9.39 35.82 -10.70
N THR A 122 -9.71 36.11 -9.45
CA THR A 122 -8.86 36.87 -8.51
C THR A 122 -8.52 36.00 -7.30
N GLY A 123 -7.55 36.42 -6.50
CA GLY A 123 -7.22 35.72 -5.26
C GLY A 123 -6.40 34.43 -5.44
N ILE A 124 -5.81 34.19 -6.62
CA ILE A 124 -4.87 33.08 -6.82
C ILE A 124 -3.44 33.65 -6.94
N VAL A 125 -2.52 33.10 -6.15
CA VAL A 125 -1.10 33.45 -6.12
C VAL A 125 -0.28 32.24 -6.58
N PRO A 126 0.28 32.25 -7.81
CA PRO A 126 1.20 31.21 -8.25
C PRO A 126 2.53 31.27 -7.48
N VAL A 127 2.99 30.13 -6.95
CA VAL A 127 4.23 30.01 -6.17
C VAL A 127 5.11 28.93 -6.80
N LEU A 128 6.35 29.28 -7.11
CA LEU A 128 7.37 28.33 -7.58
C LEU A 128 8.10 27.74 -6.39
N SER A 129 7.88 26.44 -6.13
CA SER A 129 8.51 25.71 -5.03
C SER A 129 9.89 25.18 -5.38
N GLU A 130 10.54 24.58 -4.38
CA GLU A 130 11.69 23.68 -4.50
C GLU A 130 11.27 22.25 -4.10
N PRO A 131 12.05 21.20 -4.42
CA PRO A 131 11.71 19.81 -4.06
C PRO A 131 11.41 19.59 -2.57
N ASP A 132 12.01 20.40 -1.70
CA ASP A 132 11.98 20.28 -0.24
C ASP A 132 11.38 21.51 0.45
N ASP A 133 11.04 22.58 -0.28
CA ASP A 133 10.43 23.79 0.26
C ASP A 133 9.27 24.30 -0.61
N PRO A 134 8.01 24.21 -0.13
CA PRO A 134 6.84 24.69 -0.86
C PRO A 134 6.77 26.22 -0.96
N LYS A 135 7.59 26.96 -0.19
CA LYS A 135 7.63 28.43 -0.13
C LYS A 135 6.28 29.08 0.18
N LEU A 136 5.49 28.39 1.01
CA LEU A 136 4.26 28.92 1.58
C LEU A 136 4.57 29.87 2.76
N PRO A 137 3.73 30.88 3.01
CA PRO A 137 3.87 31.74 4.19
C PRO A 137 3.75 30.93 5.49
N GLU A 138 4.48 31.34 6.53
CA GLU A 138 4.47 30.69 7.85
C GLU A 138 3.22 31.11 8.65
N GLY A 139 2.51 30.14 9.24
CA GLY A 139 1.39 30.39 10.15
C GLY A 139 0.15 31.05 9.54
N GLU A 140 0.00 31.03 8.22
CA GLU A 140 -1.05 31.77 7.50
C GLU A 140 -2.08 30.87 6.80
N ILE A 141 -1.83 29.57 6.65
CA ILE A 141 -2.66 28.69 5.82
C ILE A 141 -3.75 27.99 6.65
N ASP A 142 -5.01 28.14 6.25
CA ASP A 142 -6.18 27.43 6.82
C ASP A 142 -6.28 26.00 6.28
N TRP A 143 -6.01 25.81 4.99
CA TRP A 143 -6.08 24.51 4.32
C TRP A 143 -4.94 24.29 3.33
N ILE A 144 -4.35 23.11 3.36
CA ILE A 144 -3.46 22.63 2.29
C ILE A 144 -4.15 21.45 1.62
N LEU A 145 -4.30 21.50 0.30
CA LEU A 145 -4.78 20.40 -0.53
C LEU A 145 -3.59 19.77 -1.25
N ILE A 146 -3.50 18.44 -1.22
CA ILE A 146 -2.49 17.62 -1.90
C ILE A 146 -3.24 16.51 -2.64
N VAL A 147 -3.34 16.58 -3.96
CA VAL A 147 -4.08 15.58 -4.77
C VAL A 147 -3.13 14.92 -5.74
N ASP A 148 -2.89 13.62 -5.55
CA ASP A 148 -2.03 12.78 -6.41
C ASP A 148 -0.61 13.36 -6.57
N VAL A 149 -0.01 13.81 -5.47
CA VAL A 149 1.32 14.48 -5.44
C VAL A 149 2.23 13.90 -4.36
N TYR A 150 1.69 13.40 -3.24
CA TYR A 150 2.51 13.02 -2.10
C TYR A 150 3.42 11.82 -2.42
N HIS A 151 2.93 10.91 -3.26
CA HIS A 151 3.69 9.78 -3.78
C HIS A 151 4.91 10.18 -4.66
N GLU A 152 4.96 11.43 -5.16
CA GLU A 152 6.08 11.98 -5.94
C GLU A 152 7.19 12.59 -5.05
N LEU A 153 6.91 12.83 -3.77
CA LEU A 153 7.86 13.47 -2.86
C LEU A 153 9.04 12.55 -2.53
N SER A 154 10.25 13.02 -2.82
CA SER A 154 11.50 12.31 -2.50
C SER A 154 11.97 12.51 -1.05
N ASP A 155 11.53 13.60 -0.40
CA ASP A 155 11.80 13.88 1.01
C ASP A 155 10.51 14.36 1.71
N PRO A 156 9.57 13.43 1.99
CA PRO A 156 8.30 13.77 2.60
C PRO A 156 8.48 14.39 4.00
N VAL A 157 9.51 14.02 4.76
CA VAL A 157 9.73 14.51 6.12
C VAL A 157 10.02 16.02 6.11
N THR A 158 10.91 16.47 5.23
CA THR A 158 11.23 17.90 5.13
C THR A 158 10.02 18.70 4.64
N VAL A 159 9.32 18.21 3.61
CA VAL A 159 8.12 18.89 3.08
C VAL A 159 7.02 18.97 4.14
N LEU A 160 6.69 17.87 4.82
CA LEU A 160 5.68 17.84 5.88
C LEU A 160 6.03 18.80 7.03
N THR A 161 7.31 18.90 7.39
CA THR A 161 7.78 19.88 8.39
C THR A 161 7.47 21.31 7.96
N LYS A 162 7.70 21.65 6.69
CA LYS A 162 7.39 22.97 6.13
C LYS A 162 5.89 23.24 6.06
N LEU A 163 5.09 22.25 5.64
CA LEU A 163 3.63 22.39 5.62
C LEU A 163 3.10 22.69 7.03
N ARG A 164 3.60 21.98 8.05
CA ARG A 164 3.23 22.23 9.44
C ARG A 164 3.59 23.63 9.94
N GLN A 165 4.70 24.20 9.48
CA GLN A 165 5.09 25.59 9.78
C GLN A 165 4.20 26.62 9.06
N SER A 166 3.67 26.28 7.89
CA SER A 166 2.79 27.15 7.12
C SER A 166 1.35 27.18 7.62
N LEU A 167 0.89 26.10 8.24
CA LEU A 167 -0.46 26.03 8.80
C LEU A 167 -0.65 27.02 9.95
N LYS A 168 -1.81 27.68 9.98
CA LYS A 168 -2.37 28.26 11.21
C LYS A 168 -2.52 27.16 12.27
N PRO A 169 -2.64 27.52 13.57
CA PRO A 169 -2.87 26.54 14.61
C PRO A 169 -4.01 25.55 14.27
N ASP A 170 -5.15 26.05 13.77
CA ASP A 170 -6.34 25.25 13.46
C ASP A 170 -6.39 24.71 12.02
N GLY A 171 -5.33 24.99 11.27
CA GLY A 171 -5.19 24.65 9.87
C GLY A 171 -5.12 23.14 9.64
N ARG A 172 -5.55 22.72 8.46
CA ARG A 172 -5.70 21.31 8.08
C ARG A 172 -5.04 20.99 6.76
N VAL A 173 -4.74 19.71 6.57
CA VAL A 173 -4.28 19.18 5.28
C VAL A 173 -5.28 18.15 4.78
N ALA A 174 -5.76 18.34 3.56
CA ALA A 174 -6.50 17.34 2.78
C ALA A 174 -5.50 16.64 1.85
N LEU A 175 -5.20 15.38 2.14
CA LEU A 175 -4.41 14.52 1.26
C LEU A 175 -5.36 13.60 0.49
N VAL A 176 -5.18 13.49 -0.82
CA VAL A 176 -5.94 12.61 -1.69
C VAL A 176 -4.99 11.77 -2.54
N GLU A 177 -5.10 10.45 -2.40
CA GLU A 177 -4.19 9.47 -3.02
C GLU A 177 -4.97 8.25 -3.50
N TYR A 178 -4.55 7.66 -4.63
CA TYR A 178 -5.15 6.42 -5.13
C TYR A 178 -4.89 5.25 -4.17
N ARG A 179 -5.96 4.48 -3.92
CA ARG A 179 -5.94 3.40 -2.93
C ARG A 179 -5.35 2.09 -3.43
N VAL A 180 -4.88 1.26 -2.49
CA VAL A 180 -4.24 -0.03 -2.74
C VAL A 180 -5.13 -1.20 -2.34
N GLU A 181 -5.93 -1.03 -1.30
CA GLU A 181 -6.48 -2.07 -0.44
C GLU A 181 -7.54 -2.94 -1.13
N ASP A 182 -8.41 -2.32 -1.95
CA ASP A 182 -9.53 -3.00 -2.61
C ASP A 182 -9.32 -3.21 -4.13
N GLY A 183 -8.15 -2.81 -4.64
CA GLY A 183 -7.79 -2.93 -6.07
C GLY A 183 -8.51 -1.95 -7.00
N THR A 184 -9.36 -1.04 -6.51
CA THR A 184 -10.00 -0.02 -7.36
C THR A 184 -8.97 0.90 -8.03
N GLY A 185 -7.84 1.14 -7.36
CA GLY A 185 -6.68 1.85 -7.90
C GLY A 185 -5.78 1.05 -8.85
N ASP A 186 -6.04 -0.25 -9.14
CA ASP A 186 -5.14 -1.09 -9.97
C ASP A 186 -5.01 -0.64 -11.44
N HIS A 187 -5.82 0.32 -11.88
CA HIS A 187 -5.69 0.96 -13.19
C HIS A 187 -4.63 2.06 -13.22
N ILE A 188 -4.13 2.47 -12.05
CA ILE A 188 -3.05 3.44 -11.85
C ILE A 188 -1.73 2.70 -11.63
N LYS A 189 -0.61 3.31 -12.02
CA LYS A 189 0.72 2.71 -11.80
C LYS A 189 0.98 2.49 -10.31
N ALA A 190 1.72 1.44 -10.00
CA ALA A 190 1.94 1.02 -8.63
C ALA A 190 2.61 2.07 -7.72
N ASP A 191 3.52 2.87 -8.28
CA ASP A 191 4.24 3.96 -7.63
C ASP A 191 3.40 5.23 -7.42
N HIS A 192 2.17 5.29 -7.98
CA HIS A 192 1.23 6.42 -7.84
C HIS A 192 0.04 6.09 -6.93
N ARG A 193 0.20 5.12 -6.03
CA ARG A 193 -0.84 4.65 -5.10
C ARG A 193 -0.23 4.50 -3.72
N MET A 194 -1.03 4.75 -2.70
CA MET A 194 -0.60 4.61 -1.31
C MET A 194 -1.71 3.99 -0.48
N SER A 195 -1.34 3.02 0.36
CA SER A 195 -2.26 2.49 1.36
C SER A 195 -2.40 3.46 2.52
N VAL A 196 -3.53 3.40 3.22
CA VAL A 196 -3.76 4.14 4.47
C VAL A 196 -2.65 3.86 5.47
N ARG A 197 -2.21 2.60 5.56
CA ARG A 197 -1.09 2.21 6.43
C ARG A 197 0.21 2.95 6.07
N GLN A 198 0.55 3.02 4.78
CA GLN A 198 1.75 3.73 4.33
C GLN A 198 1.67 5.22 4.66
N VAL A 199 0.55 5.87 4.33
CA VAL A 199 0.33 7.29 4.64
C VAL A 199 0.48 7.55 6.14
N LEU A 200 -0.22 6.81 6.99
CA LEU A 200 -0.17 7.01 8.44
C LEU A 200 1.23 6.75 9.02
N SER A 201 1.98 5.80 8.47
CA SER A 201 3.36 5.53 8.89
C SER A 201 4.34 6.66 8.59
N GLU A 202 4.06 7.51 7.59
CA GLU A 202 4.89 8.68 7.25
C GLU A 202 4.37 9.96 7.92
N TRP A 203 3.05 10.15 7.99
CA TRP A 203 2.43 11.39 8.47
C TRP A 203 2.40 11.51 10.00
N ASN A 204 2.07 10.44 10.72
CA ASN A 204 2.01 10.46 12.19
C ASN A 204 3.35 10.86 12.83
N PRO A 205 4.50 10.24 12.50
CA PRO A 205 5.78 10.66 13.06
C PRO A 205 6.25 12.04 12.58
N ALA A 206 5.68 12.58 11.49
CA ALA A 206 5.95 13.94 11.01
C ALA A 206 5.16 15.03 11.76
N GLY A 207 4.38 14.66 12.79
CA GLY A 207 3.64 15.59 13.62
C GLY A 207 2.27 15.96 13.06
N PHE A 208 1.62 15.02 12.38
CA PHE A 208 0.21 15.13 11.96
C PHE A 208 -0.65 14.05 12.62
N GLU A 209 -1.91 14.36 12.85
CA GLU A 209 -2.92 13.45 13.38
C GLU A 209 -4.10 13.36 12.41
N LEU A 210 -4.55 12.14 12.13
CA LEU A 210 -5.73 11.89 11.32
C LEU A 210 -6.99 12.30 12.08
N VAL A 211 -7.82 13.16 11.50
CA VAL A 211 -9.10 13.57 12.11
C VAL A 211 -10.30 13.11 11.29
N GLU A 212 -10.15 12.92 9.98
CA GLU A 212 -11.18 12.35 9.12
C GLU A 212 -10.53 11.46 8.05
N LEU A 213 -11.17 10.33 7.72
CA LEU A 213 -10.82 9.49 6.58
C LEU A 213 -12.11 9.25 5.77
N HIS A 214 -12.09 9.72 4.54
CA HIS A 214 -13.23 9.69 3.63
C HIS A 214 -13.00 8.67 2.51
N GLU A 215 -13.97 7.76 2.37
CA GLU A 215 -13.94 6.65 1.41
C GLU A 215 -14.90 6.84 0.22
N PHE A 216 -15.57 8.00 0.12
CA PHE A 216 -16.62 8.22 -0.89
C PHE A 216 -16.08 8.44 -2.31
N LEU A 217 -14.78 8.70 -2.47
CA LEU A 217 -14.16 8.85 -3.79
C LEU A 217 -14.00 7.48 -4.47
N PRO A 218 -14.25 7.35 -5.79
CA PRO A 218 -14.34 6.05 -6.45
C PRO A 218 -13.08 5.18 -6.39
N GLY A 219 -11.89 5.79 -6.35
CA GLY A 219 -10.60 5.06 -6.34
C GLY A 219 -9.51 5.69 -5.48
N GLN A 220 -9.86 6.69 -4.66
CA GLN A 220 -8.91 7.46 -3.86
C GLN A 220 -9.34 7.49 -2.39
N HIS A 221 -8.38 7.51 -1.48
CA HIS A 221 -8.63 7.90 -0.10
C HIS A 221 -8.55 9.42 0.00
N MET A 222 -9.40 10.02 0.84
CA MET A 222 -9.23 11.42 1.25
C MET A 222 -9.01 11.47 2.77
N PHE A 223 -7.81 11.88 3.15
CA PHE A 223 -7.40 12.04 4.54
C PHE A 223 -7.50 13.52 4.92
N ILE A 224 -8.04 13.79 6.10
CA ILE A 224 -7.92 15.11 6.74
C ILE A 224 -7.01 14.97 7.94
N PHE A 225 -5.89 15.70 7.90
CA PHE A 225 -4.91 15.79 8.96
C PHE A 225 -4.95 17.15 9.64
N GLN A 226 -4.61 17.15 10.93
CA GLN A 226 -4.25 18.36 11.69
C GLN A 226 -2.83 18.23 12.24
N SER A 227 -2.18 19.36 12.53
CA SER A 227 -0.87 19.36 13.20
C SER A 227 -1.00 18.89 14.66
N THR A 228 -0.03 18.10 15.15
CA THR A 228 0.10 17.76 16.58
C THR A 228 0.44 18.96 17.46
N ASP A 229 0.94 20.05 16.85
CA ASP A 229 1.29 21.28 17.57
C ASP A 229 0.05 22.15 17.86
N TRP A 230 -1.15 21.67 17.52
CA TRP A 230 -2.40 22.32 17.87
C TRP A 230 -2.54 22.47 19.40
N ASP A 231 -2.54 23.72 19.87
CA ASP A 231 -2.65 24.06 21.29
C ASP A 231 -4.08 24.42 21.72
N GLY A 232 -5.06 24.26 20.82
CA GLY A 232 -6.45 24.63 21.04
C GLY A 232 -6.66 26.14 20.86
N ALA A 233 -6.93 26.59 19.63
CA ALA A 233 -7.22 28.00 19.40
C ALA A 233 -8.50 28.43 20.14
N PRO A 234 -8.52 29.63 20.75
CA PRO A 234 -9.66 30.12 21.49
C PRO A 234 -10.96 30.09 20.67
N GLY A 235 -11.95 29.33 21.14
CA GLY A 235 -13.26 29.22 20.49
C GLY A 235 -13.38 28.12 19.43
N ILE A 236 -12.35 27.30 19.24
CA ILE A 236 -12.38 26.13 18.36
C ILE A 236 -12.34 24.85 19.22
N GLU A 237 -13.38 24.03 19.12
CA GLU A 237 -13.43 22.75 19.81
C GLU A 237 -12.36 21.80 19.26
N PRO A 238 -11.67 21.01 20.11
CA PRO A 238 -10.71 20.01 19.66
C PRO A 238 -11.38 18.99 18.73
N ARG A 239 -10.76 18.73 17.58
CA ARG A 239 -11.22 17.66 16.69
C ARG A 239 -10.90 16.32 17.33
N THR A 240 -11.82 15.36 17.17
CA THR A 240 -11.58 14.00 17.64
C THR A 240 -10.58 13.35 16.71
N VAL A 241 -9.41 13.01 17.25
CA VAL A 241 -8.38 12.25 16.53
C VAL A 241 -8.88 10.82 16.32
N ILE A 242 -8.66 10.30 15.13
CA ILE A 242 -8.88 8.90 14.80
C ILE A 242 -7.64 8.13 15.23
N ALA A 243 -7.80 7.20 16.16
CA ALA A 243 -6.71 6.34 16.59
C ALA A 243 -6.27 5.39 15.46
N ASP A 244 -4.98 5.15 15.31
CA ASP A 244 -4.42 4.22 14.31
C ASP A 244 -3.82 3.00 15.02
N TYR A 245 -4.22 1.81 14.59
CA TYR A 245 -3.69 0.55 15.11
C TYR A 245 -3.44 -0.49 14.01
N ASP A 246 -2.32 -1.19 14.13
CA ASP A 246 -2.18 -2.50 13.51
C ASP A 246 -3.17 -3.50 14.13
N VAL A 247 -3.76 -4.39 13.33
CA VAL A 247 -4.79 -5.34 13.78
C VAL A 247 -4.31 -6.21 14.94
N LEU A 248 -3.05 -6.65 14.95
CA LEU A 248 -2.53 -7.52 16.01
C LEU A 248 -2.31 -6.73 17.29
N ASP A 249 -1.86 -5.48 17.18
CA ASP A 249 -1.70 -4.61 18.34
C ASP A 249 -3.05 -4.15 18.90
N ALA A 250 -4.05 -3.90 18.04
CA ALA A 250 -5.42 -3.61 18.44
C ALA A 250 -6.04 -4.76 19.22
N ILE A 251 -5.87 -6.01 18.76
CA ILE A 251 -6.33 -7.22 19.46
C ILE A 251 -5.60 -7.37 20.79
N ARG A 252 -4.26 -7.26 20.79
CA ARG A 252 -3.44 -7.44 22.01
C ARG A 252 -3.72 -6.38 23.07
N GLY A 253 -3.95 -5.14 22.64
CA GLY A 253 -4.32 -4.02 23.50
C GLY A 253 -5.79 -4.04 23.94
N GLY A 254 -6.58 -4.97 23.43
CA GLY A 254 -8.00 -5.11 23.74
C GLY A 254 -8.84 -3.93 23.22
N HIS A 255 -8.44 -3.31 22.11
CA HIS A 255 -9.16 -2.23 21.42
C HIS A 255 -10.28 -2.77 20.52
N ILE A 256 -10.11 -4.00 20.02
CA ILE A 256 -11.07 -4.69 19.17
C ILE A 256 -11.18 -6.17 19.55
N GLU A 257 -12.35 -6.74 19.24
CA GLU A 257 -12.56 -8.18 19.13
C GLU A 257 -12.74 -8.54 17.65
N VAL A 258 -12.08 -9.60 17.19
CA VAL A 258 -12.13 -10.02 15.78
C VAL A 258 -12.50 -11.48 15.68
N SER A 259 -13.37 -11.80 14.72
CA SER A 259 -13.60 -13.17 14.28
C SER A 259 -13.47 -13.26 12.76
N THR A 260 -12.99 -14.39 12.26
CA THR A 260 -12.73 -14.63 10.84
C THR A 260 -13.63 -15.74 10.33
N SER A 261 -13.94 -15.68 9.03
CA SER A 261 -14.70 -16.71 8.32
C SER A 261 -14.31 -16.75 6.84
N GLY A 262 -14.25 -17.96 6.28
CA GLY A 262 -13.98 -18.18 4.86
C GLY A 262 -15.09 -17.67 3.94
N GLN A 263 -14.74 -16.98 2.85
CA GLN A 263 -15.67 -16.52 1.81
C GLN A 263 -15.18 -16.88 0.40
N GLY A 264 -14.66 -18.10 0.25
CA GLY A 264 -14.16 -18.60 -1.02
C GLY A 264 -12.66 -18.36 -1.22
N PRO A 265 -12.15 -18.58 -2.45
CA PRO A 265 -10.71 -18.75 -2.69
C PRO A 265 -9.90 -17.44 -2.65
N GLU A 266 -10.57 -16.30 -2.79
CA GLU A 266 -9.92 -14.98 -2.95
C GLU A 266 -10.33 -13.97 -1.87
N THR A 267 -11.22 -14.37 -0.96
CA THR A 267 -11.82 -13.44 0.00
C THR A 267 -12.01 -14.10 1.37
N LEU A 268 -11.66 -13.34 2.41
CA LEU A 268 -11.93 -13.68 3.80
C LEU A 268 -12.80 -12.59 4.42
N SER A 269 -13.76 -12.97 5.25
CA SER A 269 -14.59 -12.01 6.00
C SER A 269 -14.15 -11.96 7.45
N LEU A 270 -13.77 -10.77 7.91
CA LEU A 270 -13.51 -10.44 9.29
C LEU A 270 -14.74 -9.73 9.86
N THR A 271 -15.22 -10.16 11.01
CA THR A 271 -16.18 -9.39 11.81
C THR A 271 -15.44 -8.75 12.96
N ILE A 272 -15.42 -7.43 13.00
CA ILE A 272 -14.70 -6.64 13.99
C ILE A 272 -15.71 -5.91 14.87
N ASN A 273 -15.48 -5.93 16.18
CA ASN A 273 -16.21 -5.11 17.13
C ASN A 273 -15.22 -4.26 17.92
N ARG A 274 -15.42 -2.95 17.94
CA ARG A 274 -14.61 -2.07 18.80
C ARG A 274 -15.03 -2.23 20.25
N THR A 275 -14.08 -2.19 21.17
CA THR A 275 -14.33 -2.28 22.63
C THR A 275 -14.30 -0.90 23.31
N ARG A 276 -13.96 0.14 22.54
CA ARG A 276 -13.86 1.53 22.96
C ARG A 276 -14.70 2.42 22.05
N SER A 277 -15.17 3.53 22.58
CA SER A 277 -16.01 4.50 21.85
C SER A 277 -15.22 5.43 20.93
N GLU A 278 -13.89 5.47 21.06
CA GLU A 278 -13.04 6.27 20.19
C GLU A 278 -13.11 5.74 18.75
N SER A 279 -13.11 6.66 17.78
CA SER A 279 -12.98 6.29 16.37
C SER A 279 -11.57 5.76 16.13
N MET A 280 -11.46 4.68 15.36
CA MET A 280 -10.16 4.08 15.07
C MET A 280 -10.10 3.55 13.64
N VAL A 281 -8.94 3.68 13.02
CA VAL A 281 -8.55 2.95 11.82
C VAL A 281 -7.76 1.72 12.26
N ILE A 282 -8.19 0.56 11.75
CA ILE A 282 -7.46 -0.69 11.90
C ILE A 282 -6.82 -1.03 10.57
N THR A 283 -5.50 -1.21 10.57
CA THR A 283 -4.75 -1.63 9.38
C THR A 283 -4.09 -2.98 9.59
N PHE A 284 -3.71 -3.65 8.51
CA PHE A 284 -2.71 -4.72 8.54
C PHE A 284 -1.84 -4.65 7.29
N PRO A 285 -0.59 -5.13 7.33
CA PRO A 285 0.25 -5.18 6.16
C PRO A 285 -0.16 -6.31 5.21
N VAL A 286 0.08 -6.12 3.91
CA VAL A 286 0.10 -7.19 2.91
C VAL A 286 0.98 -8.34 3.38
N GLY A 287 0.54 -9.57 3.11
CA GLY A 287 1.20 -10.76 3.62
C GLY A 287 0.77 -11.17 5.04
N THR A 288 -0.09 -10.39 5.72
CA THR A 288 -0.77 -10.84 6.95
C THR A 288 -1.35 -12.23 6.72
N TYR A 289 -1.03 -13.15 7.63
CA TYR A 289 -1.30 -14.57 7.44
C TYR A 289 -2.50 -14.99 8.29
N PHE A 290 -3.38 -15.79 7.72
CA PHE A 290 -4.58 -16.29 8.36
C PHE A 290 -4.46 -17.81 8.46
N GLU A 291 -4.07 -18.29 9.64
CA GLU A 291 -3.81 -19.70 9.92
C GLU A 291 -5.13 -20.42 10.22
N SER A 292 -5.48 -21.41 9.41
CA SER A 292 -6.69 -22.20 9.58
C SER A 292 -6.57 -23.11 10.81
N ALA A 293 -7.53 -23.03 11.73
CA ALA A 293 -7.59 -23.94 12.88
C ALA A 293 -8.06 -25.37 12.51
N GLY A 294 -8.51 -25.57 11.26
CA GLY A 294 -9.07 -26.82 10.75
C GLY A 294 -8.27 -27.45 9.62
N GLY A 295 -8.92 -28.32 8.85
CA GLY A 295 -8.31 -29.00 7.68
C GLY A 295 -8.27 -28.17 6.39
N SER A 296 -8.80 -26.94 6.41
CA SER A 296 -8.74 -26.00 5.29
C SER A 296 -7.38 -25.33 5.15
N SER A 297 -7.12 -24.74 3.98
CA SER A 297 -5.91 -23.97 3.70
C SER A 297 -5.87 -22.72 4.55
N ASP A 298 -4.67 -22.39 5.02
CA ASP A 298 -4.34 -21.02 5.41
C ASP A 298 -4.50 -20.05 4.24
N MET A 299 -4.66 -18.78 4.57
CA MET A 299 -4.82 -17.68 3.61
C MET A 299 -3.78 -16.60 3.86
N VAL A 300 -3.37 -15.89 2.82
CA VAL A 300 -2.39 -14.79 2.89
C VAL A 300 -3.04 -13.53 2.30
N ALA A 301 -3.00 -12.42 3.02
CA ALA A 301 -3.48 -11.14 2.51
C ALA A 301 -2.71 -10.73 1.25
N SER A 302 -3.42 -10.46 0.15
CA SER A 302 -2.80 -10.02 -1.12
C SER A 302 -2.60 -8.51 -1.20
N ARG A 303 -3.18 -7.76 -0.26
CA ARG A 303 -3.09 -6.30 -0.16
C ARG A 303 -2.95 -5.89 1.31
N ASP A 304 -2.49 -4.68 1.55
CA ASP A 304 -2.69 -3.98 2.82
C ASP A 304 -4.19 -3.93 3.11
N GLY A 305 -4.54 -4.01 4.39
CA GLY A 305 -5.91 -3.89 4.85
C GLY A 305 -6.13 -2.56 5.54
N VAL A 306 -7.31 -1.96 5.31
CA VAL A 306 -7.86 -0.89 6.15
C VAL A 306 -9.34 -1.10 6.45
N ILE A 307 -9.76 -0.75 7.67
CA ILE A 307 -11.15 -0.47 8.03
C ILE A 307 -11.23 0.69 9.03
N LEU A 308 -12.14 1.64 8.79
CA LEU A 308 -12.48 2.72 9.71
C LEU A 308 -13.66 2.30 10.59
N LEU A 309 -13.50 2.35 11.91
CA LEU A 309 -14.50 1.98 12.91
C LEU A 309 -15.00 3.22 13.65
N THR A 310 -16.15 3.75 13.23
CA THR A 310 -16.81 4.93 13.85
C THR A 310 -18.08 4.57 14.62
N GLU A 311 -18.67 3.41 14.35
CA GLU A 311 -19.93 2.94 14.95
C GLU A 311 -19.70 1.76 15.91
N ASP A 312 -20.55 1.67 16.93
CA ASP A 312 -20.56 0.54 17.86
C ASP A 312 -21.19 -0.70 17.23
N GLY A 313 -20.75 -1.87 17.68
CA GLY A 313 -21.28 -3.16 17.24
C GLY A 313 -20.46 -3.82 16.13
N PRO A 314 -20.87 -5.02 15.70
CA PRO A 314 -20.11 -5.81 14.75
C PRO A 314 -20.14 -5.21 13.35
N GLN A 315 -18.97 -4.97 12.78
CA GLN A 315 -18.77 -4.51 11.40
C GLN A 315 -18.11 -5.60 10.57
N SER A 316 -18.58 -5.78 9.34
CA SER A 316 -18.04 -6.77 8.41
C SER A 316 -16.96 -6.13 7.54
N TRP A 317 -15.82 -6.80 7.45
CA TRP A 317 -14.67 -6.40 6.66
C TRP A 317 -14.26 -7.52 5.72
N SER A 318 -14.43 -7.29 4.42
CA SER A 318 -14.02 -8.22 3.38
C SER A 318 -12.60 -7.92 2.95
N VAL A 319 -11.70 -8.91 3.02
CA VAL A 319 -10.28 -8.73 2.70
C VAL A 319 -9.85 -9.66 1.57
N MET A 320 -9.02 -9.14 0.67
CA MET A 320 -8.48 -9.91 -0.45
C MET A 320 -7.35 -10.82 0.03
N VAL A 321 -7.46 -12.10 -0.31
CA VAL A 321 -6.52 -13.13 0.11
C VAL A 321 -6.14 -14.06 -1.04
N ARG A 322 -5.07 -14.81 -0.82
CA ARG A 322 -4.65 -15.95 -1.65
C ARG A 322 -4.51 -17.18 -0.78
N LYS A 323 -4.68 -18.33 -1.42
CA LYS A 323 -4.62 -19.62 -0.76
C LYS A 323 -3.16 -20.02 -0.54
N ALA A 324 -2.74 -20.27 0.69
CA ALA A 324 -1.35 -20.65 0.99
C ALA A 324 -1.00 -22.07 0.51
N HIS A 325 -1.99 -22.98 0.52
CA HIS A 325 -1.83 -24.40 0.20
C HIS A 325 -2.63 -24.80 -1.04
N ARG A 326 -1.98 -25.41 -2.03
CA ARG A 326 -2.64 -25.81 -3.27
C ARG A 326 -3.67 -26.92 -3.04
N THR A 327 -3.36 -27.90 -2.20
CA THR A 327 -4.13 -29.16 -2.09
C THR A 327 -5.20 -29.18 -1.00
N LEU A 328 -5.10 -28.32 0.02
CA LEU A 328 -6.10 -28.24 1.09
C LEU A 328 -7.39 -27.58 0.59
N PRO A 329 -8.57 -27.86 1.15
CA PRO A 329 -9.80 -27.15 0.76
C PRO A 329 -9.72 -25.66 1.08
N VAL A 330 -10.49 -24.86 0.35
CA VAL A 330 -10.66 -23.43 0.63
C VAL A 330 -11.48 -23.27 1.91
N PRO A 331 -11.14 -22.35 2.83
CA PRO A 331 -11.96 -22.06 4.00
C PRO A 331 -13.39 -21.66 3.62
N GLU A 332 -14.37 -22.29 4.27
CA GLU A 332 -15.79 -21.97 4.18
C GLU A 332 -16.23 -21.09 5.37
N ALA A 333 -17.50 -20.65 5.38
CA ALA A 333 -18.02 -19.74 6.40
C ALA A 333 -17.96 -20.30 7.84
N GLY A 334 -17.86 -21.63 8.00
CA GLY A 334 -17.71 -22.30 9.28
C GLY A 334 -16.27 -22.40 9.78
N ASP A 335 -15.28 -22.18 8.91
CA ASP A 335 -13.86 -22.28 9.24
C ASP A 335 -13.39 -20.99 9.92
N ARG A 336 -12.63 -21.16 11.02
CA ARG A 336 -12.03 -20.07 11.76
C ARG A 336 -10.53 -20.02 11.49
N LEU A 337 -10.02 -18.81 11.29
CA LEU A 337 -8.62 -18.56 11.02
C LEU A 337 -8.02 -17.60 12.04
N GLU A 338 -6.86 -17.92 12.58
CA GLU A 338 -6.12 -17.06 13.50
C GLU A 338 -5.26 -16.07 12.70
N ILE A 339 -5.27 -14.80 13.08
CA ILE A 339 -4.45 -13.76 12.43
C ILE A 339 -3.03 -13.87 12.98
N ARG A 340 -2.05 -14.02 12.09
CA ARG A 340 -0.62 -14.13 12.37
C ARG A 340 0.15 -13.00 11.70
N SER A 341 1.30 -12.65 12.26
CA SER A 341 2.14 -11.61 11.70
C SER A 341 2.68 -12.03 10.33
N ALA A 342 2.72 -11.09 9.38
CA ALA A 342 3.36 -11.30 8.10
C ALA A 342 4.85 -11.68 8.23
N ASP A 343 5.51 -11.26 9.32
CA ASP A 343 6.91 -11.55 9.60
C ASP A 343 7.18 -13.00 10.01
N GLU A 344 6.14 -13.73 10.42
CA GLU A 344 6.23 -15.18 10.68
C GLU A 344 6.29 -15.98 9.37
N HIS A 345 5.85 -15.38 8.25
CA HIS A 345 5.76 -16.01 6.93
C HIS A 345 6.44 -15.15 5.85
N ARG A 346 7.73 -14.86 6.04
CA ARG A 346 8.50 -13.89 5.22
C ARG A 346 8.49 -14.18 3.73
N ALA A 347 8.64 -15.45 3.33
CA ALA A 347 8.65 -15.81 1.90
C ALA A 347 7.33 -15.43 1.21
N THR A 348 6.18 -15.78 1.79
CA THR A 348 4.87 -15.44 1.21
C THR A 348 4.60 -13.94 1.32
N ARG A 349 4.98 -13.29 2.43
CA ARG A 349 4.89 -11.83 2.59
C ARG A 349 5.67 -11.08 1.50
N ASN A 350 6.90 -11.48 1.19
CA ASN A 350 7.71 -10.83 0.16
C ASN A 350 7.09 -11.00 -1.22
N VAL A 351 6.52 -12.17 -1.51
CA VAL A 351 5.80 -12.41 -2.77
C VAL A 351 4.59 -11.48 -2.84
N THR A 352 3.69 -11.49 -1.87
CA THR A 352 2.49 -10.65 -1.90
C THR A 352 2.82 -9.16 -1.93
N TRP A 353 3.87 -8.72 -1.24
CA TRP A 353 4.34 -7.33 -1.30
C TRP A 353 4.75 -6.91 -2.71
N LEU A 354 5.47 -7.76 -3.46
CA LEU A 354 5.81 -7.48 -4.85
C LEU A 354 4.58 -7.41 -5.75
N PHE A 355 3.59 -8.26 -5.53
CA PHE A 355 2.32 -8.23 -6.28
C PHE A 355 1.43 -7.06 -5.87
N GLN A 356 1.57 -6.54 -4.65
CA GLN A 356 0.96 -5.27 -4.28
C GLN A 356 1.45 -4.14 -5.19
N GLY A 357 2.78 -4.10 -5.41
CA GLY A 357 3.46 -3.10 -6.23
C GLY A 357 3.65 -3.47 -7.70
N THR A 358 3.03 -4.53 -8.23
CA THR A 358 3.31 -5.00 -9.59
C THR A 358 2.57 -4.19 -10.66
N GLY A 359 3.19 -4.04 -11.83
CA GLY A 359 2.58 -3.48 -13.04
C GLY A 359 1.98 -4.53 -13.97
N LEU A 360 1.81 -5.78 -13.53
CA LEU A 360 1.15 -6.82 -14.33
C LEU A 360 -0.32 -6.45 -14.58
N HIS A 361 -0.81 -6.82 -15.77
CA HIS A 361 -2.20 -6.61 -16.12
C HIS A 361 -3.15 -7.27 -15.10
N PRO A 362 -4.26 -6.63 -14.69
CA PRO A 362 -5.18 -7.16 -13.65
C PRO A 362 -5.75 -8.55 -13.94
N GLN A 363 -5.87 -8.95 -15.22
CA GLN A 363 -6.32 -10.29 -15.61
C GLN A 363 -5.23 -11.38 -15.54
N ILE A 364 -3.97 -11.00 -15.31
CA ILE A 364 -2.82 -11.91 -15.26
C ILE A 364 -2.27 -11.98 -13.83
N ALA A 365 -2.20 -10.83 -13.15
CA ALA A 365 -1.55 -10.70 -11.85
C ALA A 365 -2.05 -11.70 -10.80
N PRO A 366 -3.36 -11.91 -10.58
CA PRO A 366 -3.85 -12.83 -9.54
C PRO A 366 -3.41 -14.27 -9.77
N THR A 367 -3.39 -14.74 -11.03
CA THR A 367 -2.93 -16.10 -11.35
C THR A 367 -1.43 -16.22 -11.09
N VAL A 368 -0.62 -15.29 -11.57
CA VAL A 368 0.85 -15.33 -11.39
C VAL A 368 1.21 -15.24 -9.90
N GLU A 369 0.53 -14.39 -9.14
CA GLU A 369 0.68 -14.26 -7.68
C GLU A 369 0.41 -15.59 -6.98
N GLN A 370 -0.72 -16.24 -7.29
CA GLN A 370 -1.10 -17.51 -6.66
C GLN A 370 -0.08 -18.62 -6.95
N LEU A 371 0.45 -18.69 -8.17
CA LEU A 371 1.51 -19.65 -8.52
C LEU A 371 2.82 -19.32 -7.77
N ALA A 372 3.21 -18.03 -7.72
CA ALA A 372 4.42 -17.58 -7.04
C ALA A 372 4.38 -17.91 -5.54
N LEU A 373 3.20 -17.81 -4.92
CA LEU A 373 2.97 -18.25 -3.55
C LEU A 373 3.22 -19.74 -3.37
N TRP A 374 2.68 -20.61 -4.22
CA TRP A 374 2.90 -22.06 -4.11
C TRP A 374 4.35 -22.48 -4.41
N ILE A 375 5.07 -21.74 -5.26
CA ILE A 375 6.52 -21.94 -5.43
C ILE A 375 7.24 -21.59 -4.11
N ALA A 376 6.86 -20.48 -3.48
CA ALA A 376 7.46 -20.01 -2.23
C ALA A 376 7.17 -20.96 -1.06
N SER A 377 5.89 -21.26 -0.79
CA SER A 377 5.41 -22.00 0.39
C SER A 377 5.51 -23.52 0.25
N GLU A 378 5.16 -24.08 -0.91
CA GLU A 378 5.00 -25.53 -1.10
C GLU A 378 6.08 -26.16 -1.99
N ASN A 379 7.03 -25.37 -2.50
CA ASN A 379 8.04 -25.83 -3.46
C ASN A 379 7.43 -26.46 -4.73
N ALA A 380 6.31 -25.90 -5.21
CA ALA A 380 5.59 -26.42 -6.37
C ALA A 380 6.45 -26.44 -7.66
N GLY A 381 6.35 -27.52 -8.43
CA GLY A 381 6.99 -27.69 -9.74
C GLY A 381 6.06 -27.31 -10.91
N TYR A 382 6.51 -27.48 -12.15
CA TYR A 382 5.70 -27.14 -13.32
C TYR A 382 4.40 -27.97 -13.38
N ASP A 383 4.49 -29.26 -13.09
CA ASP A 383 3.34 -30.19 -13.15
C ASP A 383 2.27 -29.86 -12.11
N ASP A 384 2.67 -29.24 -10.99
CA ASP A 384 1.76 -28.78 -9.94
C ASP A 384 0.97 -27.53 -10.33
N LEU A 385 1.56 -26.71 -11.22
CA LEU A 385 1.14 -25.35 -11.53
C LEU A 385 0.42 -25.23 -12.88
N ALA A 386 0.74 -26.09 -13.86
CA ALA A 386 0.31 -25.94 -15.25
C ALA A 386 -1.20 -25.84 -15.44
N GLU A 387 -1.98 -26.62 -14.68
CA GLU A 387 -3.46 -26.57 -14.76
C GLU A 387 -3.99 -25.20 -14.32
N TYR A 388 -3.58 -24.71 -13.15
CA TYR A 388 -4.02 -23.41 -12.64
C TYR A 388 -3.49 -22.26 -13.51
N ALA A 389 -2.25 -22.37 -13.99
CA ALA A 389 -1.61 -21.40 -14.87
C ALA A 389 -2.34 -21.20 -16.21
N SER A 390 -3.07 -22.22 -16.68
CA SER A 390 -3.85 -22.16 -17.93
C SER A 390 -5.06 -21.23 -17.87
N ALA A 391 -5.46 -20.78 -16.67
CA ALA A 391 -6.55 -19.83 -16.49
C ALA A 391 -6.18 -18.38 -16.88
N ALA A 392 -4.88 -18.04 -16.92
CA ALA A 392 -4.44 -16.71 -17.33
C ALA A 392 -4.61 -16.50 -18.85
N PRO A 393 -4.87 -15.27 -19.32
CA PRO A 393 -5.03 -14.96 -20.74
C PRO A 393 -3.68 -14.85 -21.50
N ILE A 394 -2.69 -15.67 -21.13
CA ILE A 394 -1.37 -15.78 -21.74
C ILE A 394 -0.92 -17.26 -21.73
N PRO A 395 0.06 -17.67 -22.55
CA PRO A 395 0.51 -19.06 -22.58
C PRO A 395 0.93 -19.59 -21.21
N THR A 396 0.53 -20.81 -20.87
CA THR A 396 0.80 -21.48 -19.59
C THR A 396 2.27 -21.39 -19.18
N GLU A 397 3.18 -21.68 -20.11
CA GLU A 397 4.63 -21.65 -19.86
C GLU A 397 5.11 -20.25 -19.51
N ARG A 398 4.52 -19.21 -20.12
CA ARG A 398 4.81 -17.82 -19.79
C ARG A 398 4.29 -17.46 -18.40
N THR A 399 3.08 -17.88 -18.04
CA THR A 399 2.50 -17.65 -16.71
C THR A 399 3.37 -18.27 -15.61
N VAL A 400 3.79 -19.53 -15.80
CA VAL A 400 4.66 -20.25 -14.86
C VAL A 400 6.04 -19.61 -14.77
N ALA A 401 6.64 -19.23 -15.91
CA ALA A 401 7.93 -18.56 -15.93
C ALA A 401 7.89 -17.18 -15.25
N LEU A 402 6.82 -16.41 -15.44
CA LEU A 402 6.60 -15.15 -14.71
C LEU A 402 6.52 -15.41 -13.21
N ALA A 403 5.74 -16.40 -12.77
CA ALA A 403 5.60 -16.71 -11.36
C ALA A 403 6.95 -17.03 -10.71
N ALA A 404 7.76 -17.88 -11.34
CA ALA A 404 9.10 -18.19 -10.86
C ALA A 404 10.04 -16.96 -10.85
N ALA A 405 9.97 -16.09 -11.86
CA ALA A 405 10.76 -14.86 -11.88
C ALA A 405 10.37 -13.90 -10.76
N TYR A 406 9.07 -13.69 -10.51
CA TYR A 406 8.59 -12.88 -9.39
C TYR A 406 8.94 -13.49 -8.03
N THR A 407 8.86 -14.82 -7.89
CA THR A 407 9.34 -15.51 -6.68
C THR A 407 10.82 -15.22 -6.43
N ALA A 408 11.66 -15.23 -7.47
CA ALA A 408 13.07 -14.87 -7.32
C ALA A 408 13.28 -13.40 -6.94
N SER A 409 12.53 -12.49 -7.57
CA SER A 409 12.54 -11.06 -7.20
C SER A 409 12.12 -10.83 -5.74
N ALA A 410 11.35 -11.74 -5.15
CA ALA A 410 10.96 -11.70 -3.73
C ALA A 410 12.11 -12.07 -2.76
N GLY A 411 13.32 -12.31 -3.27
CA GLY A 411 14.49 -12.72 -2.50
C GLY A 411 14.57 -14.22 -2.23
N ILE A 412 13.75 -15.03 -2.91
CA ILE A 412 13.74 -16.49 -2.76
C ILE A 412 14.70 -17.09 -3.79
N ASP A 413 15.65 -17.90 -3.34
CA ASP A 413 16.54 -18.63 -4.25
C ASP A 413 15.78 -19.74 -4.98
N ILE A 414 15.29 -19.43 -6.17
CA ILE A 414 14.53 -20.38 -6.98
C ILE A 414 15.40 -21.52 -7.51
N THR A 415 16.74 -21.40 -7.54
CA THR A 415 17.62 -22.46 -8.04
C THR A 415 17.58 -23.72 -7.17
N LEU A 416 17.15 -23.56 -5.92
CA LEU A 416 16.92 -24.62 -4.94
C LEU A 416 15.49 -25.19 -4.97
N LYS A 417 14.61 -24.63 -5.82
CA LYS A 417 13.18 -25.01 -5.89
C LYS A 417 12.89 -25.99 -7.01
N GLN A 418 11.82 -26.77 -6.88
CA GLN A 418 11.38 -27.75 -7.89
C GLN A 418 11.09 -27.07 -9.23
N ILE A 419 10.52 -25.86 -9.22
CA ILE A 419 10.21 -25.13 -10.45
C ILE A 419 11.46 -24.89 -11.32
N TRP A 420 12.63 -24.69 -10.71
CA TRP A 420 13.88 -24.53 -11.43
C TRP A 420 14.39 -25.86 -11.99
N ALA A 421 14.25 -26.95 -11.25
CA ALA A 421 14.55 -28.29 -11.76
C ALA A 421 13.67 -28.65 -12.98
N ASP A 422 12.44 -28.14 -13.00
CA ASP A 422 11.47 -28.35 -14.08
C ASP A 422 11.61 -27.37 -15.27
N ARG A 423 12.61 -26.48 -15.27
CA ARG A 423 12.74 -25.39 -16.28
C ARG A 423 12.76 -25.87 -17.73
N GLU A 424 13.30 -27.05 -18.00
CA GLU A 424 13.31 -27.63 -19.36
C GLU A 424 11.89 -27.91 -19.91
N LYS A 425 10.87 -27.99 -19.05
CA LYS A 425 9.47 -28.22 -19.44
C LYS A 425 8.81 -26.96 -20.03
N PHE A 426 9.26 -25.76 -19.65
CA PHE A 426 8.59 -24.51 -20.04
C PHE A 426 9.49 -23.50 -20.75
N VAL A 427 10.79 -23.44 -20.42
CA VAL A 427 11.74 -22.49 -21.03
C VAL A 427 11.80 -22.58 -22.56
N PRO A 428 11.77 -23.77 -23.20
CA PRO A 428 11.80 -23.88 -24.66
C PRO A 428 10.60 -23.22 -25.38
N ALA A 429 9.47 -23.06 -24.69
CA ALA A 429 8.25 -22.46 -25.24
C ALA A 429 8.19 -20.93 -25.05
N LEU A 430 9.10 -20.35 -24.25
CA LEU A 430 9.10 -18.91 -23.97
C LEU A 430 9.52 -18.12 -25.21
N THR A 431 8.70 -17.15 -25.62
CA THR A 431 9.03 -16.20 -26.70
C THR A 431 9.71 -14.93 -26.18
N ASP A 432 9.61 -14.65 -24.88
CA ASP A 432 10.23 -13.49 -24.23
C ASP A 432 11.71 -13.78 -23.95
N GLU A 433 12.61 -13.05 -24.64
CA GLU A 433 14.06 -13.28 -24.50
C GLU A 433 14.61 -12.95 -23.12
N ASN A 434 14.06 -11.92 -22.46
CA ASN A 434 14.54 -11.53 -21.13
C ASN A 434 14.16 -12.61 -20.11
N LEU A 435 12.92 -13.08 -20.18
CA LEU A 435 12.44 -14.14 -19.31
C LEU A 435 13.19 -15.46 -19.59
N ARG A 436 13.50 -15.77 -20.86
CA ARG A 436 14.32 -16.95 -21.20
C ARG A 436 15.73 -16.85 -20.61
N ARG A 437 16.42 -15.73 -20.82
CA ARG A 437 17.79 -15.51 -20.30
C ARG A 437 17.86 -15.61 -18.78
N PHE A 438 16.80 -15.21 -18.08
CA PHE A 438 16.71 -15.35 -16.63
C PHE A 438 16.85 -16.81 -16.16
N PHE A 439 16.37 -17.80 -16.93
CA PHE A 439 16.48 -19.23 -16.58
C PHE A 439 17.72 -19.92 -17.15
N GLU A 440 18.49 -19.23 -18.00
CA GLU A 440 19.72 -19.76 -18.62
C GLU A 440 20.99 -19.40 -17.81
N ASN A 441 20.91 -18.36 -16.98
CA ASN A 441 21.97 -17.89 -16.09
C ASN A 441 21.63 -18.23 -14.64
#